data_AF-A0A1Q8KZ42-F1
#
_entry.id   AF-A0A1Q8KZ42-F1
#
_cell.length_a   1.000
_cell.length_b   1.000
_cell.length_c   1.000
_cell.angle_alpha   90.00
_cell.angle_beta   90.00
_cell.angle_gamma   90.00
#
_symmetry.space_group_name_H-M   'P 1'
#
loop_
_entity.id
_entity.type
_entity.pdbx_description
1 polymer ?
#
loop_
_entity_poly.entity_id
_entity_poly.type
_entity_poly.pdbx_seq_one_letter_code
_entity_poly.pdbx_strand_id
1 'polypeptide(L)'
;MSAYDVEVFPIEPTRWIAVIEGPRGLFSAETTAPELIVDEVRSSIRGVLDDATPTLRLVDEDGRPWAVESAAAQLAGLDDR
;
A
#
# COMPACT_ATOMS: atom_id res chain seq x y z
N MET A 1 2.90 -19.78 -0.60
CA MET A 1 2.61 -18.39 -0.21
C MET A 1 3.50 -17.50 -1.04
N SER A 2 2.92 -16.56 -1.77
CA SER A 2 3.65 -15.56 -2.54
C SER A 2 3.90 -14.34 -1.64
N ALA A 3 5.03 -13.67 -1.84
CA ALA A 3 5.36 -12.42 -1.16
C ALA A 3 5.31 -11.27 -2.17
N TYR A 4 4.71 -10.15 -1.77
CA TYR A 4 4.55 -8.96 -2.60
C TYR A 4 5.10 -7.74 -1.88
N ASP A 5 5.87 -6.95 -2.61
CA ASP A 5 6.33 -5.64 -2.17
C ASP A 5 5.25 -4.60 -2.47
N VAL A 6 4.97 -3.77 -1.48
CA VAL A 6 3.85 -2.83 -1.51
C VAL A 6 4.33 -1.48 -1.02
N GLU A 7 4.41 -0.51 -1.93
CA GLU A 7 4.73 0.88 -1.60
C GLU A 7 3.46 1.64 -1.24
N VAL A 8 3.45 2.29 -0.08
CA VAL A 8 2.29 2.98 0.48
C VAL A 8 2.61 4.44 0.70
N PHE A 9 1.78 5.32 0.13
CA PHE A 9 1.95 6.76 0.30
C PHE A 9 0.61 7.49 0.24
N PRO A 10 0.46 8.61 0.97
CA PRO A 10 -0.68 9.49 0.82
C PRO A 10 -0.55 10.27 -0.50
N ILE A 11 -1.66 10.49 -1.18
CA ILE A 11 -1.75 11.35 -2.36
C ILE A 11 -2.60 12.60 -2.10
N GLU A 12 -3.51 12.52 -1.14
CA GLU A 12 -4.27 13.62 -0.57
C GLU A 12 -4.49 13.33 0.93
N PRO A 13 -4.87 14.32 1.77
CA PRO A 13 -5.05 14.10 3.21
C PRO A 13 -5.96 12.93 3.58
N THR A 14 -6.93 12.61 2.71
CA THR A 14 -7.90 11.53 2.88
C THR A 14 -7.82 10.49 1.77
N ARG A 15 -6.71 10.42 1.02
CA ARG A 15 -6.54 9.43 -0.04
C ARG A 15 -5.15 8.85 -0.01
N TRP A 16 -5.12 7.52 -0.01
CA TRP A 16 -3.92 6.72 0.07
C TRP A 16 -3.89 5.77 -1.12
N ILE A 17 -2.70 5.53 -1.63
CA ILE A 17 -2.46 4.55 -2.67
C ILE A 17 -1.41 3.54 -2.17
N ALA A 18 -1.64 2.29 -2.52
CA ALA A 18 -0.71 1.19 -2.37
C ALA A 18 -0.34 0.67 -3.76
N VAL A 19 0.92 0.77 -4.14
CA VAL A 19 1.46 0.22 -5.39
C VAL A 19 2.02 -1.15 -5.09
N ILE A 20 1.56 -2.16 -5.83
CA ILE A 20 1.84 -3.58 -5.58
C ILE A 20 2.71 -4.11 -6.72
N GLU A 21 3.88 -4.66 -6.37
CA GLU A 21 4.76 -5.32 -7.33
C GLU A 21 4.33 -6.78 -7.55
N GLY A 22 3.65 -7.04 -8.68
CA GLY A 22 3.19 -8.36 -9.06
C GLY A 22 4.09 -9.05 -10.11
N PRO A 23 3.95 -10.38 -10.28
CA PRO A 23 4.75 -11.16 -11.24
C PRO A 23 4.49 -10.80 -12.72
N ARG A 24 3.42 -10.04 -13.01
CA ARG A 24 3.02 -9.61 -14.36
C ARG A 24 3.11 -8.10 -14.56
N GLY A 25 3.70 -7.38 -13.61
CA GLY A 25 3.78 -5.93 -13.60
C GLY A 25 3.09 -5.31 -12.38
N LEU A 26 3.08 -3.99 -12.38
CA LEU A 26 2.55 -3.17 -11.30
C LEU A 26 1.03 -3.01 -11.39
N PHE A 27 0.38 -2.98 -10.25
CA PHE A 27 -1.01 -2.55 -10.09
C PHE A 27 -1.17 -1.83 -8.75
N SER A 28 -2.31 -1.18 -8.53
CA SER A 28 -2.52 -0.38 -7.32
C SER A 28 -3.87 -0.66 -6.66
N ALA A 29 -3.94 -0.30 -5.38
CA ALA A 29 -5.17 -0.18 -4.62
C ALA A 29 -5.23 1.21 -4.00
N GLU A 30 -6.42 1.80 -3.93
CA GLU A 30 -6.64 3.11 -3.31
C GLU A 30 -7.61 2.96 -2.15
N THR A 31 -7.43 3.80 -1.13
CA THR A 31 -8.34 3.85 0.01
C THR A 31 -8.45 5.25 0.59
N THR A 32 -9.52 5.50 1.33
CA THR A 32 -9.74 6.78 2.01
C THR A 32 -9.09 6.87 3.39
N ALA A 33 -8.58 5.74 3.92
CA ALA A 33 -8.03 5.71 5.27
C ALA A 33 -6.85 4.72 5.38
N PRO A 34 -5.77 5.07 6.08
CA PRO A 34 -4.57 4.24 6.14
C PRO A 34 -4.82 2.87 6.79
N GLU A 35 -5.74 2.77 7.75
CA GLU A 35 -6.11 1.52 8.41
C GLU A 35 -6.74 0.47 7.46
N LEU A 36 -7.22 0.90 6.29
CA LEU A 36 -7.82 0.02 5.28
C LEU A 36 -6.80 -0.51 4.25
N ILE A 37 -5.57 0.00 4.23
CA ILE A 37 -4.56 -0.32 3.21
C ILE A 37 -4.34 -1.83 3.09
N VAL A 38 -4.19 -2.53 4.22
CA VAL A 38 -3.88 -3.97 4.21
C VAL A 38 -5.02 -4.77 3.59
N ASP A 39 -6.26 -4.43 3.92
CA ASP A 39 -7.43 -5.14 3.43
C ASP A 39 -7.67 -4.85 1.94
N GLU A 40 -7.49 -3.60 1.50
CA GLU A 40 -7.59 -3.22 0.09
C GLU A 40 -6.50 -3.85 -0.76
N VAL A 41 -5.25 -3.90 -0.28
CA VAL A 41 -4.14 -4.58 -0.96
C VAL A 41 -4.43 -6.08 -1.12
N ARG A 42 -4.91 -6.75 -0.06
CA ARG A 42 -5.28 -8.17 -0.12
C ARG A 42 -6.42 -8.41 -1.09
N SER A 43 -7.44 -7.55 -1.06
CA SER A 43 -8.59 -7.61 -1.98
C SER A 43 -8.13 -7.47 -3.44
N SER A 44 -7.26 -6.50 -3.72
CA SER A 44 -6.69 -6.24 -5.04
C SER A 44 -5.83 -7.42 -5.53
N ILE A 45 -4.92 -7.94 -4.70
CA ILE A 45 -4.10 -9.12 -5.03
C ILE A 45 -4.99 -10.32 -5.35
N ARG A 46 -6.03 -10.57 -4.55
CA ARG A 46 -6.98 -11.67 -4.81
C ARG A 46 -7.72 -11.46 -6.13
N GLY A 47 -8.17 -10.24 -6.42
CA GLY A 47 -8.90 -9.93 -7.65
C GLY A 47 -8.05 -10.03 -8.92
N VAL A 48 -6.77 -9.65 -8.84
CA VAL A 48 -5.85 -9.59 -10.00
C VAL A 48 -5.08 -10.90 -10.19
N LEU A 49 -4.65 -11.55 -9.11
CA LEU A 49 -3.73 -12.68 -9.13
C LEU A 49 -4.33 -14.00 -8.63
N ASP A 50 -5.57 -13.98 -8.11
CA ASP A 50 -6.23 -15.14 -7.47
C ASP A 50 -5.43 -15.73 -6.29
N ASP A 51 -4.60 -14.92 -5.64
CA ASP A 51 -3.86 -15.31 -4.43
C ASP A 51 -4.64 -14.93 -3.18
N ALA A 52 -5.18 -15.94 -2.49
CA ALA A 52 -6.01 -15.76 -1.31
C ALA A 52 -5.22 -15.51 -0.02
N THR A 53 -3.92 -15.83 0.02
CA THR A 53 -3.09 -15.75 1.23
C THR A 53 -1.72 -15.11 0.95
N PRO A 54 -1.68 -13.86 0.46
CA PRO A 54 -0.44 -13.18 0.15
C PRO A 54 0.29 -12.78 1.44
N THR A 55 1.63 -12.85 1.40
CA THR A 55 2.49 -12.17 2.36
C THR A 55 2.82 -10.78 1.82
N LEU A 56 2.71 -9.75 2.65
CA LEU A 56 2.90 -8.36 2.23
C LEU A 56 4.14 -7.78 2.91
N ARG A 57 5.01 -7.14 2.15
CA ARG A 57 6.05 -6.24 2.64
C ARG A 57 5.63 -4.81 2.33
N LEU A 58 5.04 -4.14 3.32
CA LEU A 58 4.61 -2.75 3.20
C LEU A 58 5.80 -1.83 3.46
N VAL A 59 6.04 -0.90 2.55
CA VAL A 59 7.07 0.13 2.66
C VAL A 59 6.54 1.51 2.28
N ASP A 60 7.17 2.57 2.77
CA ASP A 60 6.94 3.93 2.29
C ASP A 60 7.71 4.21 1.00
N GLU A 61 7.61 5.43 0.48
CA GLU A 61 8.33 5.89 -0.72
C GLU A 61 9.86 5.90 -0.58
N ASP A 62 10.38 5.92 0.65
CA ASP A 62 11.81 5.81 0.94
C ASP A 62 12.26 4.34 1.07
N GLY A 63 11.34 3.38 0.88
CA GLY A 63 11.58 1.95 1.04
C GLY A 63 11.66 1.50 2.50
N ARG A 64 11.28 2.35 3.47
CA ARG A 64 11.27 2.01 4.90
C ARG A 64 10.02 1.22 5.25
N PRO A 65 10.05 0.31 6.23
CA PRO A 65 8.87 -0.44 6.63
C PRO A 65 7.70 0.47 6.99
N TRP A 66 6.54 0.22 6.38
CA TRP A 66 5.34 1.01 6.60
C TRP A 66 4.38 0.30 7.55
N ALA A 67 3.77 1.08 8.43
CA ALA A 67 2.66 0.67 9.29
C ALA A 67 1.67 1.83 9.43
N VAL A 68 0.46 1.56 9.90
CA VAL A 68 -0.60 2.58 10.05
C VAL A 68 -0.14 3.75 10.92
N GLU A 69 0.71 3.50 11.91
CA GLU A 69 1.30 4.52 12.79
C GLU A 69 2.23 5.49 12.05
N SER A 70 2.78 5.07 10.91
CA SER A 70 3.63 5.90 10.04
C SER A 70 2.81 6.91 9.22
N ALA A 71 1.50 6.69 9.11
CA ALA A 71 0.63 7.47 8.23
C ALA A 71 0.62 8.97 8.59
N ALA A 72 0.59 9.30 9.88
CA ALA A 72 0.60 10.68 10.33
C ALA A 72 1.88 11.43 9.92
N ALA A 73 3.03 10.75 9.98
CA ALA A 73 4.31 11.34 9.58
C ALA A 73 4.38 11.58 8.06
N GLN A 74 3.86 10.65 7.25
CA GLN A 74 3.80 10.84 5.80
C GLN A 74 2.84 11.95 5.38
N LEU A 75 1.68 12.07 6.05
CA LEU A 75 0.75 13.17 5.80
C LEU A 75 1.37 14.53 6.12
N ALA A 76 2.14 14.63 7.21
CA ALA A 76 2.87 15.86 7.51
C ALA A 76 3.90 16.22 6.43
N GLY A 77 4.51 15.22 5.77
CA GLY A 77 5.42 15.44 4.66
C GLY A 77 4.75 15.73 3.32
N LEU A 78 3.43 15.53 3.18
CA LEU A 78 2.68 15.80 1.95
C LEU A 78 2.61 17.31 1.65
N ASP A 79 2.48 18.14 2.68
CA ASP A 79 2.39 19.61 2.55
C ASP A 79 3.73 20.26 2.16
N ASP A 80 4.85 19.55 2.33
CA ASP A 80 6.20 20.02 2.02
C ASP A 80 6.63 19.75 0.56
N ARG A 81 5.76 19.12 -0.26
CA ARG A 81 6.03 18.73 -1.66
C ARG A 81 5.34 19.63 -2.67
#